data_AF-A0A9E2NI69-F1
#
_entry.id   AF-A0A9E2NI69-F1
#
_cell.length_a   1.000
_cell.length_b   1.000
_cell.length_c   1.000
_cell.angle_alpha   90.00
_cell.angle_beta   90.00
_cell.angle_gamma   90.00
#
_symmetry.space_group_name_H-M   'P 1'
#
loop_
_entity.id
_entity.type
_entity.pdbx_description
1 polymer ?
#
loop_
_entity_poly.entity_id
_entity_poly.type
_entity_poly.pdbx_seq_one_letter_code
_entity_poly.pdbx_strand_id
1 'polypeptide(L)' 'MVPRRRTQDQPGTTDEYPNWRVPLAGPDGREMLIEDVITDRRTAALAEAMRQATDPGPD' A
#
# COMPACT_ATOMS: atom_id res chain seq x y z
N MET A 1 -4.45 -4.73 -11.20
CA MET A 1 -4.21 -4.97 -9.77
C MET A 1 -2.96 -5.82 -9.65
N VAL A 2 -1.83 -5.25 -9.22
CA VAL A 2 -0.57 -6.01 -9.07
C VAL A 2 -0.60 -6.69 -7.70
N PRO A 3 -0.44 -8.01 -7.58
CA PRO A 3 -0.36 -8.66 -6.28
C PRO A 3 0.86 -8.10 -5.53
N ARG A 4 0.64 -7.65 -4.28
CA ARG A 4 1.74 -7.33 -3.39
C ARG A 4 2.52 -8.61 -3.14
N ARG A 5 3.86 -8.54 -3.22
CA ARG A 5 4.72 -9.73 -3.12
C ARG A 5 4.56 -10.49 -1.78
N ARG A 6 4.01 -9.83 -0.74
CA ARG A 6 3.67 -10.39 0.58
C ARG A 6 2.33 -9.80 1.03
N THR A 7 1.39 -10.65 1.44
CA THR A 7 0.06 -10.24 1.94
C THR A 7 0.14 -9.89 3.42
N GLN A 8 -0.78 -9.06 3.93
CA GLN A 8 -0.83 -8.78 5.37
C GLN A 8 -1.33 -9.97 6.17
N ASP A 9 -2.25 -10.75 5.60
CA ASP A 9 -2.91 -11.86 6.27
C ASP A 9 -3.01 -13.06 5.32
N GLN A 10 -2.84 -14.25 5.88
CA GLN A 10 -3.07 -15.52 5.22
C GLN A 10 -4.09 -16.33 6.05
N PRO A 11 -5.38 -16.31 5.66
CA PRO A 11 -6.41 -17.03 6.39
C PRO A 11 -6.08 -18.51 6.57
N GLY A 12 -6.41 -19.05 7.75
CA GLY A 12 -6.12 -20.45 8.08
C GLY A 12 -4.69 -20.70 8.58
N THR A 13 -3.94 -19.66 8.92
CA THR A 13 -2.62 -19.76 9.56
C THR A 13 -2.64 -19.10 10.93
N THR A 14 -1.86 -19.63 11.87
CA THR A 14 -1.67 -19.04 13.20
C THR A 14 -0.22 -18.59 13.36
N ASP A 15 0.71 -19.55 13.34
CA ASP A 15 2.15 -19.31 13.55
C ASP A 15 2.99 -19.53 12.28
N GLU A 16 2.36 -20.06 11.22
CA GLU A 16 3.01 -20.40 9.96
C GLU A 16 3.31 -19.17 9.09
N TYR A 17 2.59 -18.07 9.31
CA TYR A 17 2.76 -16.82 8.58
C TYR A 17 2.80 -15.62 9.54
N PRO A 18 3.63 -14.60 9.30
CA PRO A 18 3.67 -13.39 10.11
C PRO A 18 2.47 -12.48 9.81
N ASN A 19 1.25 -12.98 10.04
CA ASN A 19 0.01 -12.24 9.87
C ASN A 19 0.09 -10.92 10.66
N TRP A 20 -0.38 -9.84 10.04
CA TRP A 20 -0.44 -8.49 10.60
C TRP A 20 0.92 -7.86 10.96
N ARG A 21 2.03 -8.50 10.56
CA ARG A 21 3.40 -8.06 10.87
C ARG A 21 4.24 -7.79 9.63
N VAL A 22 3.66 -7.90 8.44
CA VAL A 22 4.36 -7.61 7.19
C VAL A 22 4.50 -6.07 7.03
N PRO A 23 5.73 -5.55 6.85
CA PRO A 23 5.98 -4.12 6.75
C PRO A 23 5.51 -3.55 5.41
N LEU A 24 5.25 -2.24 5.41
CA LEU A 24 5.12 -1.49 4.17
C LEU A 24 6.47 -1.49 3.44
N ALA A 25 6.42 -1.62 2.12
CA ALA A 25 7.58 -1.90 1.30
C ALA A 25 7.35 -1.38 -0.10
N GLY A 26 8.43 -0.87 -0.69
CA GLY A 26 8.46 -0.33 -2.03
C GLY A 26 8.41 -1.40 -3.13
N PRO A 27 8.48 -0.97 -4.40
CA PRO A 27 8.42 -1.86 -5.56
C PRO A 27 9.60 -2.84 -5.64
N ASP A 28 10.72 -2.48 -5.04
CA ASP A 28 11.93 -3.28 -4.91
C ASP A 28 11.84 -4.29 -3.75
N GLY A 29 10.76 -4.27 -2.98
CA GLY A 29 10.53 -5.14 -1.84
C GLY A 29 11.27 -4.72 -0.57
N ARG A 30 11.91 -3.54 -0.55
CA ARG A 30 12.53 -3.00 0.67
C ARG A 30 11.51 -2.27 1.51
N GLU A 31 11.69 -2.33 2.82
CA GLU A 31 10.87 -1.57 3.77
C GLU A 31 10.90 -0.08 3.43
N MET A 32 9.75 0.56 3.60
CA MET A 32 9.54 1.97 3.27
C MET A 32 9.10 2.71 4.51
N LEU A 33 9.77 3.81 4.82
CA LEU A 33 9.41 4.69 5.92
C LEU A 33 8.21 5.57 5.54
N ILE A 34 7.52 6.11 6.53
CA ILE A 34 6.35 6.96 6.28
C ILE A 34 6.76 8.27 5.59
N GLU A 35 7.92 8.80 5.93
CA GLU A 35 8.52 9.99 5.31
C GLU A 35 8.79 9.77 3.81
N ASP A 36 9.22 8.56 3.45
CA ASP A 36 9.45 8.18 2.05
C ASP A 36 8.12 8.04 1.29
N VAL A 37 7.06 7.54 1.94
CA VAL A 37 5.71 7.45 1.33
C VAL A 37 5.22 8.83 0.90
N ILE A 38 5.44 9.86 1.73
CA ILE A 38 4.96 11.22 1.48
C ILE A 38 5.70 11.88 0.30
N THR A 39 6.97 11.52 0.10
CA THR A 39 7.81 12.09 -0.96
C THR A 39 7.85 11.25 -2.25
N ASP A 40 7.30 10.03 -2.22
CA ASP A 40 7.28 9.13 -3.37
C ASP A 40 6.32 9.59 -4.48
N ARG A 41 6.84 9.62 -5.72
CA ARG A 41 6.08 10.07 -6.89
C ARG A 41 4.87 9.17 -7.22
N ARG A 42 4.94 7.87 -6.93
CA ARG A 42 3.84 6.94 -7.21
C ARG A 42 2.73 7.12 -6.18
N THR A 43 3.08 7.35 -4.92
CA THR A 43 2.11 7.73 -3.88
C THR A 43 1.40 9.03 -4.25
N ALA A 44 2.14 10.05 -4.69
CA ALA A 44 1.54 11.31 -5.14
C ALA A 44 0.56 11.14 -6.31
N ALA A 45 0.95 10.34 -7.31
CA ALA A 45 0.08 10.03 -8.45
C ALA A 45 -1.17 9.23 -8.05
N LEU A 46 -1.03 8.27 -7.13
CA LEU A 46 -2.17 7.51 -6.60
C LEU A 46 -3.13 8.41 -5.82
N ALA A 47 -2.60 9.30 -4.97
CA ALA A 47 -3.42 10.23 -4.20
C ALA A 47 -4.21 11.17 -5.12
N GLU A 48 -3.62 11.60 -6.23
CA GLU A 48 -4.32 12.40 -7.24
C GLU A 48 -5.43 11.62 -7.94
N ALA A 49 -5.15 10.40 -8.39
CA ALA A 49 -6.16 9.54 -8.99
C ALA A 49 -7.32 9.25 -8.03
N MET A 50 -7.03 9.02 -6.74
CA MET A 50 -8.06 8.82 -5.72
C MET A 50 -8.91 10.07 -5.52
N ARG A 51 -8.29 11.26 -5.41
CA ARG A 51 -9.02 12.53 -5.31
C ARG A 51 -10.01 12.70 -6.45
N GLN A 52 -9.56 12.51 -7.69
CA GLN A 52 -10.41 12.61 -8.88
C GLN A 52 -11.55 11.58 -8.88
N ALA A 53 -11.31 10.38 -8.37
CA ALA A 53 -12.34 9.34 -8.29
C ALA A 53 -13.38 9.58 -7.19
N THR A 54 -13.03 10.37 -6.16
CA THR A 54 -13.90 10.66 -5.01
C THR A 54 -14.48 12.07 -5.03
N ASP A 55 -14.08 12.92 -5.97
CA ASP A 55 -14.64 14.25 -6.15
C ASP A 55 -16.09 14.09 -6.66
N PRO A 56 -17.11 14.53 -5.89
CA PRO A 56 -18.50 14.44 -6.32
C PRO A 56 -18.81 15.36 -7.52
N GLY A 57 -17.89 16.25 -7.91
CA GLY A 57 -18.13 17.30 -8.89
C GLY A 57 -18.90 18.48 -8.28
N PRO A 58 -18.96 19.63 -8.96
CA PRO A 58 -19.79 20.73 -8.50
C PRO A 58 -21.28 20.38 -8.67
N ASP A 59 -22.09 20.74 -7.66
CA ASP A 59 -23.56 20.65 -7.69
C ASP A 59 -24.19 21.34 -8.92
#